data_AF-A0A847ASN2-F1
#
_entry.id   AF-A0A847ASN2-F1
#
_cell.length_a   1.000
_cell.length_b   1.000
_cell.length_c   1.000
_cell.angle_alpha   90.00
_cell.angle_beta   90.00
_cell.angle_gamma   90.00
#
_symmetry.space_group_name_H-M   'P 1'
#
loop_
_entity.id
_entity.type
_entity.pdbx_description
1 polymer ?
#
loop_
_entity_poly.entity_id
_entity_poly.type
_entity_poly.pdbx_seq_one_letter_code
_entity_poly.pdbx_strand_id
1 'polypeptide(L)'
;KQFVFIHPFIDGNGRVSRLLMNTTLIQDGYMLAIIPPILRQDYINFLELAHRDDRPFIDFIAERVYETQKEIMRLLHIPFPDLT
;
A
#
# COMPACT_ATOMS: atom_id res chain seq x y z
N LYS A 1 -4.55 -0.06 8.89
CA LYS A 1 -3.90 -0.75 10.03
C LYS A 1 -4.88 -1.38 11.04
N GLN A 2 -5.97 -0.69 11.43
CA GLN A 2 -6.86 -1.13 12.53
C GLN A 2 -7.38 -2.56 12.36
N PHE A 3 -7.79 -2.94 11.14
CA PHE A 3 -8.25 -4.30 10.85
C PHE A 3 -7.21 -5.38 11.18
N VAL A 4 -5.94 -5.17 10.81
CA VAL A 4 -4.86 -6.14 11.11
C VAL A 4 -4.69 -6.30 12.61
N PHE A 5 -4.81 -5.20 13.37
CA PHE A 5 -4.60 -5.19 14.81
C PHE A 5 -5.72 -5.86 15.60
N ILE A 6 -6.97 -5.74 15.13
CA ILE A 6 -8.11 -6.45 15.74
C ILE A 6 -8.00 -7.96 15.47
N HIS A 7 -7.40 -8.35 14.33
CA HIS A 7 -7.15 -9.74 13.95
C HIS A 7 -8.40 -10.67 14.08
N PRO A 8 -9.53 -10.34 13.42
CA PRO A 8 -10.80 -11.03 13.64
C PRO A 8 -10.88 -12.47 13.10
N PHE A 9 -9.97 -12.87 12.21
CA PHE A 9 -9.96 -14.21 11.61
C PHE A 9 -8.81 -15.08 12.12
N ILE A 10 -8.94 -16.40 11.97
CA ILE A 10 -7.90 -17.38 12.34
C ILE A 10 -6.63 -17.18 11.49
N ASP A 11 -6.81 -16.96 10.19
CA ASP A 11 -5.74 -16.66 9.23
C ASP A 11 -6.28 -15.69 8.17
N GLY A 12 -5.39 -15.01 7.44
CA GLY A 12 -5.72 -14.20 6.29
C GLY A 12 -5.93 -12.72 6.59
N ASN A 13 -5.83 -12.28 7.85
CA ASN A 13 -6.05 -10.89 8.23
C ASN A 13 -5.18 -9.91 7.43
N GLY A 14 -3.91 -10.25 7.21
CA GLY A 14 -3.02 -9.43 6.38
C GLY A 14 -3.45 -9.36 4.91
N ARG A 15 -3.99 -10.45 4.34
CA ARG A 15 -4.51 -10.50 2.95
C ARG A 15 -5.77 -9.65 2.83
N VAL A 16 -6.72 -9.84 3.75
CA VAL A 16 -7.99 -9.08 3.78
C VAL A 16 -7.73 -7.59 4.01
N SER A 17 -6.79 -7.23 4.90
CA SER A 17 -6.45 -5.83 5.15
C SER A 17 -5.88 -5.13 3.93
N ARG A 18 -4.99 -5.79 3.19
CA ARG A 18 -4.46 -5.23 1.94
C ARG A 18 -5.55 -5.12 0.87
N LEU A 19 -6.44 -6.10 0.79
CA LEU A 19 -7.57 -6.04 -0.14
C LEU A 19 -8.51 -4.87 0.20
N LEU A 20 -8.85 -4.67 1.48
CA LEU A 20 -9.68 -3.56 1.95
C LEU A 20 -9.02 -2.20 1.65
N MET A 21 -7.74 -2.08 1.97
CA MET A 21 -6.95 -0.87 1.67
C MET A 21 -6.98 -0.56 0.17
N ASN A 22 -6.67 -1.54 -0.68
CA ASN A 22 -6.69 -1.37 -2.14
C ASN A 22 -8.08 -1.10 -2.70
N THR A 23 -9.13 -1.67 -2.09
CA THR A 23 -10.52 -1.39 -2.47
C THR A 23 -10.85 0.09 -2.25
N THR A 24 -10.43 0.64 -1.10
CA THR A 24 -10.65 2.06 -0.78
C THR A 24 -9.86 2.96 -1.73
N LEU A 25 -8.58 2.63 -2.00
CA LEU A 25 -7.75 3.37 -2.96
C LEU A 25 -8.39 3.43 -4.35
N ILE A 26 -8.87 2.29 -4.86
CA ILE A 26 -9.55 2.23 -6.17
C ILE A 26 -10.84 3.07 -6.18
N GLN A 27 -11.63 3.00 -5.11
CA GLN A 27 -12.87 3.78 -5.00
C GLN A 27 -12.61 5.29 -5.06
N ASP A 28 -11.47 5.74 -4.55
CA ASP A 28 -11.03 7.13 -4.57
C ASP A 28 -10.20 7.50 -5.82
N GLY A 29 -10.07 6.59 -6.79
CA GLY A 29 -9.37 6.83 -8.06
C GLY A 29 -7.84 6.68 -8.01
N TYR A 30 -7.29 6.14 -6.93
CA TYR A 30 -5.87 5.83 -6.81
C TYR A 30 -5.52 4.45 -7.38
N MET A 31 -4.24 4.31 -7.75
CA MET A 31 -3.68 3.01 -8.13
C MET A 31 -3.54 2.09 -6.92
N LEU A 32 -3.51 0.78 -7.19
CA LEU A 32 -3.24 -0.24 -6.18
C LEU A 32 -1.88 0.01 -5.51
N ALA A 33 -1.81 -0.20 -4.19
CA ALA A 33 -0.53 -0.29 -3.50
C ALA A 33 0.00 -1.73 -3.57
N ILE A 34 0.89 -2.01 -4.53
CA ILE A 34 1.55 -3.32 -4.65
C ILE A 34 2.77 -3.35 -3.74
N ILE A 35 2.82 -4.33 -2.84
CA ILE A 35 3.96 -4.58 -1.95
C ILE A 35 4.71 -5.81 -2.47
N PRO A 36 5.85 -5.63 -3.17
CA PRO A 36 6.62 -6.75 -3.70
C PRO A 36 7.25 -7.58 -2.56
N PRO A 37 7.54 -8.88 -2.78
CA PRO A 37 8.10 -9.75 -1.74
C PRO A 37 9.38 -9.20 -1.08
N ILE A 38 10.21 -8.49 -1.84
CA ILE A 38 11.45 -7.88 -1.33
C ILE A 38 11.20 -6.81 -0.26
N LEU A 39 10.06 -6.11 -0.31
CA LEU A 39 9.66 -5.07 0.66
C LEU A 39 8.77 -5.62 1.79
N ARG A 40 8.64 -6.95 1.89
CA ARG A 40 7.80 -7.57 2.92
C ARG A 40 8.25 -7.18 4.33
N GLN A 41 9.56 -7.17 4.57
CA GLN A 41 10.09 -6.87 5.89
C GLN A 41 9.81 -5.41 6.28
N ASP A 42 9.99 -4.48 5.35
CA ASP A 42 9.70 -3.05 5.58
C ASP A 42 8.23 -2.82 5.87
N TYR A 43 7.33 -3.47 5.11
CA TYR A 43 5.90 -3.43 5.39
C TYR A 43 5.57 -3.88 6.83
N ILE A 44 6.17 -4.99 7.28
CA ILE A 44 5.95 -5.49 8.65
C ILE A 44 6.50 -4.49 9.67
N ASN A 45 7.71 -3.97 9.46
CA ASN A 45 8.34 -3.03 10.37
C ASN A 45 7.54 -1.72 10.51
N PHE A 46 7.09 -1.14 9.39
CA PHE A 46 6.27 0.06 9.42
C PHE A 46 4.88 -0.19 9.99
N LEU A 47 4.30 -1.37 9.74
CA LEU A 47 3.02 -1.74 10.35
C LEU A 47 3.13 -1.85 11.88
N GLU A 48 4.24 -2.40 12.38
CA GLU A 48 4.52 -2.45 13.82
C GLU A 48 4.71 -1.03 14.39
N LEU A 49 5.45 -0.17 13.70
CA LEU A 49 5.63 1.23 14.10
C LEU A 49 4.31 2.02 14.16
N ALA A 50 3.34 1.66 13.31
CA ALA A 50 1.99 2.22 13.29
C ALA A 50 1.14 1.86 14.52
N HIS A 51 1.64 1.06 15.46
CA HIS A 51 1.08 1.03 16.82
C HIS A 51 1.28 2.35 17.56
N ARG A 52 2.34 3.12 17.24
CA ARG A 52 2.71 4.38 17.90
C ARG A 52 2.56 5.60 16.98
N ASP A 53 2.99 5.49 15.74
CA ASP A 53 2.91 6.57 14.75
C ASP A 53 2.55 6.03 13.36
N ASP A 54 1.46 6.53 12.81
CA ASP A 54 0.90 6.06 11.54
C ASP A 54 1.64 6.60 10.32
N ARG A 55 2.32 7.74 10.47
CA ARG A 55 2.90 8.47 9.33
C ARG A 55 3.87 7.62 8.53
N PRO A 56 4.84 6.90 9.13
CA PRO A 56 5.78 6.09 8.36
C PRO A 56 5.09 4.98 7.55
N PHE A 57 4.02 4.39 8.09
CA PHE A 57 3.24 3.39 7.36
C PHE A 57 2.42 4.01 6.24
N ILE A 58 1.80 5.18 6.47
CA ILE A 58 1.07 5.93 5.44
C ILE A 58 2.01 6.33 4.30
N ASP A 59 3.18 6.88 4.62
CA ASP A 59 4.19 7.31 3.65
C ASP A 59 4.69 6.12 2.83
N PHE A 60 4.96 4.97 3.48
CA PHE A 60 5.32 3.75 2.78
C PHE A 60 4.23 3.30 1.80
N ILE A 61 2.95 3.30 2.20
CA ILE A 61 1.85 2.91 1.31
C ILE A 61 1.69 3.91 0.16
N ALA A 62 1.80 5.22 0.43
CA ALA A 62 1.73 6.26 -0.60
C ALA A 62 2.85 6.08 -1.64
N GLU A 63 4.07 5.77 -1.20
CA GLU A 63 5.19 5.45 -2.08
C GLU A 63 4.88 4.22 -2.95
N ARG A 64 4.28 3.15 -2.39
CA ARG A 64 3.90 1.96 -3.16
C ARG A 64 2.82 2.26 -4.21
N VAL A 65 1.86 3.13 -3.91
CA VAL A 65 0.86 3.60 -4.89
C VAL A 65 1.56 4.33 -6.04
N TYR A 66 2.47 5.25 -5.71
CA TYR A 66 3.23 6.02 -6.70
C TYR A 66 4.11 5.14 -7.58
N GLU A 67 4.85 4.19 -7.01
CA GLU A 67 5.67 3.25 -7.79
C GLU A 67 4.80 2.39 -8.73
N THR A 68 3.64 1.92 -8.25
CA THR A 68 2.72 1.14 -9.07
C THR A 68 2.16 1.96 -10.22
N GLN A 69 1.80 3.23 -9.97
CA GLN A 69 1.38 4.15 -11.02
C GLN A 69 2.46 4.32 -12.08
N LYS A 70 3.71 4.60 -11.67
CA LYS A 70 4.83 4.76 -12.61
C LYS A 70 5.06 3.51 -13.45
N GLU A 71 4.96 2.33 -12.84
CA GLU A 71 5.15 1.07 -13.55
C GLU A 71 4.06 0.84 -14.60
N ILE A 72 2.81 1.12 -14.27
CA ILE A 72 1.70 1.03 -15.23
C ILE A 72 1.86 2.04 -16.36
N MET A 73 2.30 3.27 -16.07
CA MET A 73 2.61 4.25 -17.11
C MET A 73 3.68 3.76 -18.07
N ARG A 74 4.77 3.15 -17.56
CA ARG A 74 5.81 2.54 -18.41
C ARG A 74 5.24 1.42 -19.27
N LEU A 75 4.47 0.50 -18.67
CA LEU A 75 3.88 -0.64 -19.36
C LEU A 75 2.94 -0.20 -20.50
N LEU A 76 2.17 0.87 -20.26
CA LEU A 76 1.21 1.42 -21.22
C LEU A 76 1.81 2.49 -22.14
N HIS A 77 3.11 2.75 -22.07
CA HIS A 77 3.82 3.79 -22.85
C HIS A 77 3.21 5.20 -22.68
N ILE A 78 2.70 5.50 -21.48
CA ILE A 78 2.19 6.83 -21.12
C ILE A 78 3.38 7.69 -20.68
N PRO A 79 3.59 8.88 -21.27
CA PRO A 79 4.67 9.77 -20.86
C PRO A 79 4.47 10.24 -19.42
N PHE A 80 5.57 10.38 -18.68
CA PHE A 80 5.52 10.98 -17.35
C PHE A 80 5.16 12.47 -17.46
N PRO A 81 4.26 12.99 -16.61
CA PRO A 81 3.98 14.42 -16.58
C PRO A 81 5.24 15.18 -16.14
N ASP A 82 5.51 16.29 -16.80
CA ASP A 82 6.53 17.23 -16.34
C ASP A 82 6.05 17.86 -15.02
N LEU A 83 6.68 17.47 -13.92
CA LEU A 83 6.45 18.09 -12.61
C LEU A 83 7.11 19.46 -12.63
N THR A 84 6.40 20.45 -13.16
CA THR A 84 6.76 21.88 -13.13
C THR A 84 6.14 22.57 -11.94
#